data_AF-A0A0Q9J1H4-F1
#
_entry.id   AF-A0A0Q9J1H4-F1
#
_cell.length_a   1.000
_cell.length_b   1.000
_cell.length_c   1.000
_cell.angle_alpha   90.00
_cell.angle_beta   90.00
_cell.angle_gamma   90.00
#
_symmetry.space_group_name_H-M   'P 1'
#
loop_
_entity.id
_entity.type
_entity.pdbx_description
1 polymer ?
#
loop_
_entity_poly.entity_id
_entity_poly.type
_entity_poly.pdbx_seq_one_letter_code
_entity_poly.pdbx_strand_id
1 'polypeptide(L)'
;MKIEFENKTIEVNVLYGIRKKISIHIDSMGLITVKAPNGTSNEMVMNAVKHHGKRILEQLHTIAEARNIPKTREYQDEGKFLHLGKYYFLHELIETKELNEEELKNSLKKFYFSSCKKIVGERIKIYQTQLKVKPKTIEVVESRTKWGSCSSDKKIRVCKILCVNSKTY
;
A
#
# COMPACT_ATOMS: atom_id res chain seq x y z
N MET A 1 -17.42 -5.63 -24.58
CA MET A 1 -16.92 -6.09 -25.90
C MET A 1 -16.03 -7.29 -25.68
N LYS A 2 -16.14 -8.33 -26.50
CA LYS A 2 -15.31 -9.54 -26.39
C LYS A 2 -14.27 -9.54 -27.51
N ILE A 3 -13.01 -9.77 -27.17
CA ILE A 3 -11.89 -9.77 -28.11
C ILE A 3 -11.18 -11.11 -27.97
N GLU A 4 -11.01 -11.82 -29.08
CA GLU A 4 -10.22 -13.05 -29.10
C GLU A 4 -8.73 -12.75 -29.31
N PHE A 5 -7.90 -13.28 -28.43
CA PHE A 5 -6.44 -13.20 -28.49
C PHE A 5 -5.84 -14.53 -28.02
N GLU A 6 -5.02 -15.17 -28.87
CA GLU A 6 -4.32 -16.44 -28.57
C GLU A 6 -5.24 -17.53 -27.95
N ASN A 7 -6.40 -17.77 -28.59
CA ASN A 7 -7.44 -18.72 -28.12
C ASN A 7 -8.09 -18.40 -26.75
N LYS A 8 -7.93 -17.17 -26.24
CA LYS A 8 -8.62 -16.68 -25.04
C LYS A 8 -9.56 -15.54 -25.38
N THR A 9 -10.77 -15.59 -24.85
CA THR A 9 -11.75 -14.50 -24.95
C THR A 9 -11.50 -13.49 -23.84
N ILE A 10 -11.05 -12.29 -24.22
CA ILE A 10 -10.83 -11.17 -23.31
C ILE A 10 -12.07 -10.27 -23.34
N GLU A 11 -12.76 -10.17 -22.22
CA GLU A 11 -13.87 -9.24 -22.07
C GLU A 11 -13.36 -7.86 -21.64
N VAL A 12 -13.64 -6.85 -22.47
CA VAL A 12 -13.23 -5.48 -22.25
C VAL A 12 -14.43 -4.55 -22.19
N ASN A 13 -14.41 -3.63 -21.23
CA ASN A 13 -15.33 -2.51 -21.15
C ASN A 13 -14.72 -1.31 -21.89
N VAL A 14 -15.44 -0.75 -22.86
CA VAL A 14 -14.94 0.38 -23.67
C VAL A 14 -15.67 1.65 -23.26
N LEU A 15 -14.91 2.65 -22.81
CA LEU A 15 -15.43 3.96 -22.43
C LEU A 15 -14.92 5.03 -23.38
N TYR A 16 -15.82 5.70 -24.10
CA TYR A 16 -15.51 6.81 -24.98
C TYR A 16 -15.51 8.14 -24.21
N GLY A 17 -14.62 9.07 -24.60
CA GLY A 17 -14.59 10.40 -24.01
C GLY A 17 -13.72 11.41 -24.75
N ILE A 18 -13.63 12.63 -24.21
CA ILE A 18 -12.82 13.73 -24.75
C ILE A 18 -11.36 13.51 -24.32
N ARG A 19 -10.56 12.89 -25.20
CA ARG A 19 -9.16 12.51 -24.93
C ARG A 19 -8.38 12.32 -26.23
N LYS A 20 -7.05 12.43 -26.15
CA LYS A 20 -6.15 12.34 -27.33
C LYS A 20 -5.54 10.95 -27.58
N LYS A 21 -5.56 10.03 -26.61
CA LYS A 21 -4.87 8.72 -26.67
C LYS A 21 -5.80 7.59 -26.24
N ILE A 22 -5.51 6.34 -26.58
CA ILE A 22 -6.18 5.14 -26.03
C ILE A 22 -5.42 4.68 -24.78
N SER A 23 -6.12 4.24 -23.73
CA SER A 23 -5.49 3.73 -22.49
C SER A 23 -6.23 2.50 -22.02
N ILE A 24 -5.47 1.47 -21.66
CA ILE A 24 -5.98 0.21 -21.14
C ILE A 24 -5.71 0.19 -19.64
N HIS A 25 -6.74 -0.07 -18.84
CA HIS A 25 -6.66 -0.20 -17.40
C HIS A 25 -7.18 -1.57 -16.99
N ILE A 26 -6.46 -2.25 -16.09
CA ILE A 26 -6.89 -3.53 -15.51
C ILE A 26 -7.06 -3.26 -14.03
N ASP A 27 -8.26 -3.52 -13.50
CA ASP A 27 -8.50 -3.36 -12.06
C ASP A 27 -7.96 -4.56 -11.26
N SER A 28 -8.01 -4.44 -9.93
CA SER A 28 -7.63 -5.53 -9.02
C SER A 28 -8.54 -6.75 -9.10
N MET A 29 -9.68 -6.64 -9.78
CA MET A 29 -10.61 -7.74 -10.03
C MET A 29 -10.36 -8.47 -11.35
N GLY A 30 -9.47 -7.96 -12.21
CA GLY A 30 -9.21 -8.47 -13.55
C GLY A 30 -10.14 -7.90 -14.62
N LEU A 31 -10.97 -6.90 -14.33
CA LEU A 31 -11.79 -6.20 -15.31
C LEU A 31 -10.93 -5.25 -16.14
N ILE A 32 -10.98 -5.42 -17.45
CA ILE A 32 -10.22 -4.60 -18.40
C ILE A 32 -11.11 -3.46 -18.90
N THR A 33 -10.70 -2.23 -18.63
CA THR A 33 -11.35 -1.01 -19.12
C THR A 33 -10.46 -0.32 -20.14
N VAL A 34 -10.92 -0.26 -21.39
CA VAL A 34 -10.29 0.51 -22.46
C VAL A 34 -10.98 1.84 -22.57
N LYS A 35 -10.22 2.91 -22.36
CA LYS A 35 -10.74 4.27 -22.55
C LYS A 35 -10.24 4.81 -23.89
N ALA A 36 -11.15 5.22 -24.76
CA ALA A 36 -10.84 5.61 -26.15
C ALA A 36 -11.38 7.02 -26.48
N PRO A 37 -10.72 7.78 -27.38
CA PRO A 37 -11.27 9.02 -27.93
C PRO A 37 -12.63 8.81 -28.61
N ASN A 38 -13.50 9.82 -28.56
CA ASN A 38 -14.74 9.83 -29.34
C ASN A 38 -14.45 9.63 -30.83
N GLY A 39 -15.17 8.71 -31.48
CA GLY A 39 -14.97 8.38 -32.90
C GLY A 39 -13.88 7.35 -33.20
N THR A 40 -13.23 6.77 -32.18
CA THR A 40 -12.30 5.65 -32.40
C THR A 40 -13.07 4.42 -32.88
N SER A 41 -12.65 3.80 -33.98
CA SER A 41 -13.29 2.60 -34.49
C SER A 41 -13.03 1.39 -33.56
N ASN A 42 -13.99 0.47 -33.53
CA ASN A 42 -13.86 -0.78 -32.76
C ASN A 42 -12.63 -1.60 -33.20
N GLU A 43 -12.24 -1.54 -34.47
CA GLU A 43 -11.03 -2.18 -35.01
C GLU A 43 -9.75 -1.60 -34.40
N MET A 44 -9.68 -0.28 -34.24
CA MET A 44 -8.52 0.38 -33.65
C MET A 44 -8.40 0.07 -32.15
N VAL A 45 -9.55 -0.04 -31.47
CA VAL A 45 -9.62 -0.51 -30.07
C VAL A 45 -9.14 -1.96 -29.97
N MET A 46 -9.58 -2.84 -30.88
CA MET A 46 -9.13 -4.24 -30.92
C MET A 46 -7.62 -4.35 -31.14
N ASN A 47 -7.07 -3.62 -32.10
CA ASN A 47 -5.63 -3.62 -32.38
C ASN A 47 -4.81 -3.11 -31.19
N ALA A 48 -5.28 -2.08 -30.49
CA ALA A 48 -4.62 -1.57 -29.28
C ALA A 48 -4.59 -2.63 -28.15
N VAL A 49 -5.70 -3.35 -27.95
CA VAL A 49 -5.78 -4.44 -26.96
C VAL A 49 -4.88 -5.61 -27.36
N LYS A 50 -4.90 -6.03 -28.64
CA LYS A 50 -4.06 -7.12 -29.15
C LYS A 50 -2.57 -6.78 -29.05
N HIS A 51 -2.18 -5.55 -29.36
CA HIS A 51 -0.79 -5.10 -29.22
C HIS A 51 -0.28 -5.25 -27.77
N HIS A 52 -1.14 -4.98 -26.78
CA HIS A 52 -0.80 -5.14 -25.38
C HIS A 52 -1.21 -6.51 -24.80
N GLY A 53 -1.63 -7.47 -25.63
CA GLY A 53 -2.21 -8.75 -25.21
C GLY A 53 -1.28 -9.55 -24.29
N LYS A 54 0.01 -9.64 -24.63
CA LYS A 54 1.01 -10.31 -23.79
C LYS A 54 1.08 -9.74 -22.37
N ARG A 55 1.14 -8.41 -22.25
CA ARG A 55 1.18 -7.69 -20.97
C ARG A 55 -0.13 -7.87 -20.18
N ILE A 56 -1.26 -7.90 -20.88
CA ILE A 56 -2.58 -8.11 -20.27
C ILE A 56 -2.66 -9.53 -19.67
N LEU A 57 -2.19 -10.54 -20.41
CA LEU A 57 -2.17 -11.92 -19.93
C LEU A 57 -1.25 -12.10 -18.71
N GLU A 58 -0.05 -11.52 -18.74
CA GLU A 58 0.88 -11.55 -17.60
C GLU A 58 0.27 -10.88 -16.36
N GLN A 59 -0.40 -9.74 -16.52
CA GLN A 59 -1.09 -9.06 -15.42
C GLN A 59 -2.29 -9.86 -14.89
N LEU A 60 -3.10 -10.46 -15.76
CA LEU A 60 -4.20 -11.33 -15.34
C LEU A 60 -3.71 -12.57 -14.60
N HIS A 61 -2.61 -13.17 -15.07
CA HIS A 61 -1.97 -14.30 -14.38
C HIS A 61 -1.49 -13.87 -12.99
N THR A 62 -0.82 -12.72 -12.88
CA THR A 62 -0.37 -12.16 -11.61
C THR A 62 -1.54 -11.91 -10.65
N ILE A 63 -2.66 -11.37 -11.16
CA ILE A 63 -3.89 -11.14 -10.36
C ILE A 63 -4.52 -12.47 -9.91
N ALA A 64 -4.53 -13.49 -10.78
CA ALA A 64 -5.04 -14.82 -10.46
C ALA A 64 -4.15 -15.55 -9.43
N GLU A 65 -2.83 -15.44 -9.56
CA GLU A 65 -1.86 -15.93 -8.57
C GLU A 65 -2.03 -15.20 -7.25
N ALA A 66 -2.15 -13.87 -7.24
CA ALA A 66 -2.40 -13.10 -6.03
C ALA A 66 -3.73 -13.45 -5.33
N ARG A 67 -4.71 -13.99 -6.08
CA ARG A 67 -5.96 -14.54 -5.52
C ARG A 67 -5.82 -15.97 -5.00
N ASN A 68 -4.96 -16.77 -5.63
CA ASN A 68 -4.73 -18.18 -5.29
C ASN A 68 -3.63 -18.37 -4.25
N ILE A 69 -2.78 -17.38 -4.00
CA ILE A 69 -1.98 -17.32 -2.78
C ILE A 69 -3.03 -17.31 -1.66
N PRO A 70 -3.15 -18.38 -0.84
CA PRO A 70 -3.95 -18.28 0.35
C PRO A 70 -3.44 -17.03 1.06
N LYS A 71 -4.32 -16.08 1.35
CA LYS A 71 -4.02 -15.03 2.31
C LYS A 71 -3.72 -15.78 3.60
N THR A 72 -2.48 -16.22 3.79
CA THR A 72 -1.96 -16.62 5.07
C THR A 72 -2.29 -15.41 5.92
N ARG A 73 -3.29 -15.59 6.78
CA ARG A 73 -3.82 -14.53 7.60
C ARG A 73 -2.60 -14.00 8.34
N GLU A 74 -2.10 -12.83 7.94
CA GLU A 74 -0.82 -12.26 8.39
C GLU A 74 -0.75 -12.22 9.93
N TYR A 75 -1.93 -12.22 10.54
CA TYR A 75 -2.20 -12.14 11.96
C TYR A 75 -2.48 -13.47 12.67
N GLN A 76 -2.55 -14.61 11.99
CA GLN A 76 -2.95 -15.87 12.63
C GLN A 76 -1.81 -16.83 12.96
N ASP A 77 -0.78 -17.06 12.12
CA ASP A 77 0.23 -18.07 12.52
C ASP A 77 1.68 -17.90 11.99
N GLU A 78 1.96 -17.13 10.93
CA GLU A 78 3.35 -17.08 10.38
C GLU A 78 3.88 -15.69 10.02
N GLY A 79 3.11 -14.62 10.24
CA GLY A 79 3.52 -13.27 9.93
C GLY A 79 4.67 -12.79 10.83
N LYS A 80 5.84 -12.51 10.24
CA LYS A 80 6.94 -11.81 10.91
C LYS A 80 6.79 -10.29 10.75
N PHE A 81 6.71 -9.60 11.87
CA PHE A 81 6.54 -8.17 11.98
C PHE A 81 7.88 -7.49 12.28
N LEU A 82 8.23 -6.46 11.50
CA LEU A 82 9.51 -5.77 11.65
C LEU A 82 9.41 -4.63 12.65
N HIS A 83 10.18 -4.72 13.74
CA HIS A 83 10.27 -3.69 14.76
C HIS A 83 11.74 -3.36 15.05
N LEU A 84 12.12 -2.08 14.92
CA LEU A 84 13.48 -1.59 15.19
C LEU A 84 14.60 -2.39 14.49
N GLY A 85 14.33 -2.88 13.28
CA GLY A 85 15.28 -3.64 12.47
C GLY A 85 15.37 -5.13 12.80
N LYS A 86 14.50 -5.67 13.68
CA LYS A 86 14.40 -7.10 14.00
C LYS A 86 13.01 -7.62 13.71
N TYR A 87 12.93 -8.85 13.23
CA TYR A 87 11.67 -9.54 12.98
C TYR A 87 11.17 -10.21 14.25
N TYR A 88 9.87 -10.05 14.52
CA TYR A 88 9.18 -10.60 15.67
C TYR A 88 7.89 -11.27 15.22
N PHE A 89 7.45 -12.30 15.92
CA PHE A 89 6.11 -12.85 15.77
C PHE A 89 5.07 -11.92 16.41
N LEU A 90 3.81 -12.04 15.98
CA LEU A 90 2.74 -11.17 16.48
C LEU A 90 2.58 -11.25 17.99
N HIS A 91 2.65 -12.47 18.54
CA HIS A 91 2.52 -12.75 19.97
C HIS A 91 3.68 -12.21 20.82
N GLU A 92 4.81 -11.84 20.21
CA GLU A 92 5.93 -11.18 20.91
C GLU A 92 5.73 -9.67 21.03
N LEU A 93 4.87 -9.08 20.19
CA LEU A 93 4.63 -7.64 20.13
C LEU A 93 3.33 -7.25 20.84
N ILE A 94 2.29 -8.07 20.74
CA ILE A 94 0.97 -7.81 21.31
C ILE A 94 0.36 -9.08 21.89
N GLU A 95 -0.57 -8.90 22.83
CA GLU A 95 -1.40 -10.00 23.31
C GLU A 95 -2.42 -10.37 22.23
N THR A 96 -2.48 -11.66 21.88
CA THR A 96 -3.26 -12.17 20.74
C THR A 96 -4.48 -13.00 21.15
N LYS A 97 -4.72 -13.19 22.46
CA LYS A 97 -5.79 -14.06 22.95
C LYS A 97 -7.15 -13.54 22.53
N GLU A 98 -7.89 -14.36 21.78
CA GLU A 98 -9.29 -14.16 21.39
C GLU A 98 -9.60 -12.89 20.59
N LEU A 99 -8.59 -12.26 19.98
CA LEU A 99 -8.80 -11.07 19.16
C LEU A 99 -9.10 -11.43 17.71
N ASN A 100 -10.06 -10.73 17.12
CA ASN A 100 -10.31 -10.80 15.68
C ASN A 100 -9.22 -10.06 14.88
N GLU A 101 -9.20 -10.23 13.56
CA GLU A 101 -8.15 -9.65 12.70
C GLU A 101 -8.08 -8.12 12.77
N GLU A 102 -9.23 -7.44 12.89
CA GLU A 102 -9.28 -5.98 13.00
C GLU A 102 -8.72 -5.50 14.35
N GLU A 103 -9.02 -6.23 15.43
CA GLU A 103 -8.51 -5.97 16.77
C GLU A 103 -7.00 -6.20 16.84
N LEU A 104 -6.49 -7.28 16.26
CA LEU A 104 -5.06 -7.56 16.17
C LEU A 104 -4.33 -6.43 15.42
N LYS A 105 -4.87 -5.98 14.29
CA LYS A 105 -4.32 -4.86 13.52
C LYS A 105 -4.33 -3.56 14.33
N ASN A 106 -5.40 -3.27 15.05
CA ASN A 106 -5.52 -2.08 15.88
C ASN A 106 -4.55 -2.12 17.08
N SER A 107 -4.43 -3.27 17.75
CA SER A 107 -3.48 -3.48 18.84
C SER A 107 -2.04 -3.35 18.36
N LEU A 108 -1.69 -3.95 17.23
CA LEU A 108 -0.37 -3.84 16.63
C LEU A 108 -0.05 -2.39 16.23
N LYS A 109 -1.03 -1.67 15.65
CA LYS A 109 -0.88 -0.24 15.38
C LYS A 109 -0.60 0.53 16.68
N LYS A 110 -1.38 0.33 17.74
CA LYS A 110 -1.15 0.98 19.04
C LYS A 110 0.24 0.67 19.60
N PHE A 111 0.69 -0.58 19.53
CA PHE A 111 2.03 -0.99 19.94
C PHE A 111 3.11 -0.17 19.22
N TYR A 112 3.05 -0.07 17.90
CA TYR A 112 4.04 0.67 17.12
C TYR A 112 4.05 2.18 17.43
N PHE A 113 2.87 2.78 17.61
CA PHE A 113 2.78 4.18 18.04
C PHE A 113 3.41 4.38 19.42
N SER A 114 3.11 3.51 20.38
CA SER A 114 3.63 3.58 21.74
C SER A 114 5.15 3.43 21.77
N SER A 115 5.67 2.39 21.12
CA SER A 115 7.11 2.13 21.02
C SER A 115 7.84 3.29 20.32
N CYS A 116 7.29 3.79 19.22
CA CYS A 116 7.91 4.91 18.51
C CYS A 116 7.91 6.20 19.35
N LYS A 117 6.81 6.49 20.04
CA LYS A 117 6.70 7.66 20.92
C LYS A 117 7.74 7.60 22.05
N LYS A 118 7.99 6.40 22.61
CA LYS A 118 9.02 6.19 23.64
C LYS A 118 10.41 6.54 23.11
N ILE A 119 10.81 5.94 21.98
CA ILE A 119 12.14 6.13 21.38
C ILE A 119 12.36 7.58 20.95
N VAL A 120 11.36 8.17 20.29
CA VAL A 120 11.42 9.57 19.86
C VAL A 120 11.55 10.49 21.08
N GLY A 121 10.81 10.23 22.15
CA GLY A 121 10.90 10.98 23.40
C GLY A 121 12.28 10.91 24.04
N GLU A 122 12.89 9.72 24.09
CA GLU A 122 14.26 9.53 24.61
C GLU A 122 15.29 10.27 23.74
N ARG A 123 15.21 10.14 22.41
CA ARG A 123 16.15 10.78 21.48
C ARG A 123 16.03 12.31 21.49
N ILE A 124 14.81 12.85 21.55
CA ILE A 124 14.61 14.30 21.54
C ILE A 124 15.25 14.96 22.75
N LYS A 125 15.27 14.32 23.93
CA LYS A 125 15.94 14.87 25.11
C LYS A 125 17.44 15.12 24.86
N ILE A 126 18.11 14.22 24.14
CA ILE A 126 19.52 14.36 23.80
C ILE A 126 19.73 15.58 22.89
N TYR A 127 18.93 15.69 21.84
CA TYR A 127 19.04 16.78 20.87
C TYR A 127 18.58 18.13 21.41
N GLN A 128 17.63 18.15 22.35
CA GLN A 128 17.22 19.38 23.06
C GLN A 128 18.42 20.03 23.74
N THR A 129 19.25 19.23 24.42
CA THR A 129 20.43 19.70 25.13
C THR A 129 21.52 20.16 24.15
N GLN A 130 21.80 19.36 23.11
CA GLN A 130 22.85 19.67 22.13
C GLN A 130 22.53 20.92 21.31
N LEU A 131 21.28 21.06 20.86
CA LEU A 131 20.84 22.16 19.99
C LEU A 131 20.37 23.39 20.77
N LYS A 132 20.20 23.27 22.10
CA LYS A 132 19.62 24.32 22.96
C LYS A 132 18.24 24.81 22.50
N VAL A 133 17.45 23.92 21.89
CA VAL A 133 16.10 24.21 21.38
C VAL A 133 15.10 23.23 22.00
N LYS A 134 13.97 23.77 22.48
CA LYS A 134 12.88 22.98 23.08
C LYS A 134 11.63 22.96 22.17
N PRO A 135 11.25 21.81 21.57
CA PRO A 135 9.95 21.67 20.91
C PRO A 135 8.80 21.89 21.89
N LYS A 136 7.72 22.51 21.39
CA LYS A 136 6.46 22.72 22.13
C LYS A 136 5.59 21.46 22.12
N THR A 137 5.58 20.75 21.01
CA THR A 137 4.75 19.54 20.83
C THR A 137 5.48 18.52 19.98
N ILE A 138 5.37 17.26 20.36
CA ILE A 138 5.96 16.12 19.65
C ILE A 138 4.84 15.11 19.39
N GLU A 139 4.54 14.86 18.13
CA GLU A 139 3.47 13.97 17.71
C GLU A 139 4.04 12.85 16.84
N VAL A 140 3.61 11.62 17.12
CA VAL A 140 3.80 10.50 16.20
C VAL A 140 2.58 10.45 15.29
N VAL A 141 2.78 10.45 13.98
CA VAL A 141 1.72 10.50 12.97
C VAL A 141 1.86 9.38 11.94
N GLU A 142 0.80 9.14 11.17
CA GLU A 142 0.86 8.34 9.95
C GLU A 142 1.07 9.27 8.75
N SER A 143 2.14 9.06 8.00
CA SER A 143 2.40 9.77 6.75
C SER A 143 2.94 8.80 5.72
N ARG A 144 2.41 8.88 4.49
CA ARG A 144 2.84 8.04 3.37
C ARG A 144 4.12 8.53 2.71
N THR A 145 4.44 9.81 2.82
CA THR A 145 5.48 10.46 2.00
C THR A 145 6.57 11.15 2.81
N LYS A 146 6.41 11.30 4.13
CA LYS A 146 7.35 12.04 4.97
C LYS A 146 7.68 11.26 6.23
N TRP A 147 8.96 11.21 6.57
CA TRP A 147 9.43 10.62 7.83
C TRP A 147 9.27 11.55 9.02
N GLY A 148 9.20 12.86 8.78
CA GLY A 148 8.89 13.84 9.80
C GLY A 148 8.73 15.25 9.23
N SER A 149 8.30 16.18 10.07
CA SER A 149 8.22 17.60 9.75
C SER A 149 8.35 18.44 11.02
N CYS A 150 8.95 19.62 10.91
CA CYS A 150 8.92 20.64 11.96
C CYS A 150 8.25 21.92 11.44
N SER A 151 7.56 22.65 12.33
CA SER A 151 7.01 23.98 12.02
C SER A 151 7.70 25.08 12.84
N SER A 152 7.55 26.33 12.41
CA SER A 152 7.98 27.53 13.14
C SER A 152 7.38 27.62 14.55
N ASP A 153 6.19 27.06 14.76
CA ASP A 153 5.52 26.93 16.07
C ASP A 153 6.17 25.90 17.01
N LYS A 154 7.36 25.39 16.68
CA LYS A 154 8.09 24.36 17.44
C LYS A 154 7.31 23.05 17.59
N LYS A 155 6.46 22.72 16.62
CA LYS A 155 5.76 21.42 16.54
C LYS A 155 6.60 20.46 15.72
N ILE A 156 6.90 19.30 16.27
CA ILE A 156 7.61 18.21 15.58
C ILE A 156 6.63 17.06 15.37
N ARG A 157 6.51 16.62 14.11
CA ARG A 157 5.78 15.42 13.74
C ARG A 157 6.77 14.39 13.23
N VAL A 158 6.65 13.17 13.73
CA VAL A 158 7.50 12.04 13.36
C VAL A 158 6.59 10.93 12.86
N CYS A 159 6.92 10.32 11.72
CA CYS A 159 6.11 9.24 11.18
C CYS A 159 6.39 7.95 11.95
N LYS A 160 5.33 7.19 12.29
CA LYS A 160 5.46 5.88 12.96
C LYS A 160 6.36 4.90 12.19
N ILE A 161 6.44 5.03 10.86
CA ILE A 161 7.22 4.15 9.98
C ILE A 161 8.73 4.20 10.29
N LEU A 162 9.22 5.27 10.92
CA LEU A 162 10.61 5.31 11.41
C LEU A 162 10.93 4.21 12.42
N CYS A 163 9.91 3.71 13.11
CA CYS A 163 10.01 2.65 14.09
C CYS A 163 9.51 1.29 13.55
N VAL A 164 9.07 1.28 12.27
CA VAL A 164 8.41 0.16 11.59
C VAL A 164 8.86 0.14 10.12
N ASN A 165 9.82 -0.70 9.75
CA ASN A 165 10.12 -0.93 8.33
C ASN A 165 9.18 -2.01 7.75
N SER A 166 7.90 -2.02 8.13
CA SER A 166 6.95 -2.94 7.51
C SER A 166 6.62 -2.40 6.12
N LYS A 167 6.97 -3.18 5.10
CA LYS A 167 6.32 -3.09 3.79
C LYS A 167 4.85 -3.43 4.00
N THR A 168 4.07 -2.44 4.39
CA THR A 168 2.62 -2.54 4.40
C THR A 168 2.10 -1.20 3.93
N TYR A 169 2.18 -0.98 2.62
CA TYR A 169 1.06 -0.96 1.67
C TYR A 169 1.60 -1.09 0.25
#